data_AF-A0A0A8K7D5-F1
#
_entry.id   AF-A0A0A8K7D5-F1
#
_cell.length_a   1.000
_cell.length_b   1.000
_cell.length_c   1.000
_cell.angle_alpha   90.00
_cell.angle_beta   90.00
_cell.angle_gamma   90.00
#
_symmetry.space_group_name_H-M   'P 1'
#
loop_
_entity.id
_entity.type
_entity.pdbx_description
1 polymer ?
#
loop_
_entity_poly.entity_id
_entity_poly.type
_entity_poly.pdbx_seq_one_letter_code
_entity_poly.pdbx_strand_id
1 'polypeptide(L)'
;RRRQGHRTFVVSWRNPDDSLAHKTWDDYVEDGAMAAIDVVQNITGAEQINALGFCVGGTILSNALAVLAARGDEPVASATFLTTLIDFSDTGILDVFIDEAFVKFREMQMGNGGLMKGQELAST
;
A
#
# COMPACT_ATOMS: atom_id res chain seq x y z
N ARG A 1 13.21 -13.32 -20.00
CA ARG A 1 12.08 -14.18 -19.61
C ARG A 1 12.25 -14.55 -18.13
N ARG A 2 11.28 -14.30 -17.25
CA ARG A 2 11.32 -14.81 -15.86
C ARG A 2 11.14 -16.34 -15.87
N ARG A 3 11.73 -17.05 -14.89
CA ARG A 3 11.87 -18.53 -14.91
C ARG A 3 10.56 -19.33 -15.04
N GLN A 4 9.44 -18.80 -14.55
CA GLN A 4 8.14 -19.49 -14.53
C GLN A 4 7.15 -19.00 -15.60
N GLY A 5 7.61 -18.24 -16.61
CA GLY A 5 6.73 -17.79 -17.72
C GLY A 5 5.80 -16.61 -17.41
N HIS A 6 5.73 -16.12 -16.17
CA HIS A 6 4.96 -14.91 -15.84
C HIS A 6 5.63 -13.62 -16.32
N ARG A 7 4.82 -12.72 -16.90
CA ARG A 7 5.20 -11.34 -17.17
C ARG A 7 4.92 -10.49 -15.92
N THR A 8 5.95 -10.27 -15.13
CA THR A 8 5.79 -9.62 -13.81
C THR A 8 6.24 -8.17 -13.84
N PHE A 9 5.37 -7.32 -13.34
CA PHE A 9 5.61 -5.91 -13.01
C PHE A 9 5.75 -5.76 -11.50
N VAL A 10 6.42 -4.70 -11.06
CA VAL A 10 6.65 -4.41 -9.63
C VAL A 10 6.49 -2.91 -9.41
N VAL A 11 5.72 -2.53 -8.41
CA VAL A 11 5.63 -1.14 -7.95
C VAL A 11 6.86 -0.85 -7.09
N SER A 12 7.65 0.15 -7.49
CA SER A 12 8.79 0.65 -6.73
C SER A 12 8.40 1.96 -6.06
N TRP A 13 8.06 1.90 -4.77
CA TRP A 13 7.63 3.07 -4.02
C TRP A 13 8.76 4.09 -3.88
N ARG A 14 8.41 5.37 -4.04
CA ARG A 14 9.34 6.48 -3.85
C ARG A 14 9.61 6.66 -2.35
N ASN A 15 10.86 6.91 -2.00
CA ASN A 15 11.19 7.42 -0.68
C ASN A 15 10.70 8.87 -0.59
N PRO A 16 9.75 9.21 0.31
CA PRO A 16 9.13 10.52 0.32
C PRO A 16 10.12 11.63 0.65
N ASP A 17 9.93 12.79 0.01
CA ASP A 17 10.56 14.07 0.35
C ASP A 17 9.46 15.12 0.62
N ASP A 18 9.83 16.35 0.94
CA ASP A 18 8.87 17.40 1.31
C ASP A 18 7.79 17.64 0.24
N SER A 19 8.06 17.31 -1.03
CA SER A 19 7.05 17.41 -2.09
C SER A 19 5.91 16.39 -1.94
N LEU A 20 6.11 15.34 -1.14
CA LEU A 20 5.13 14.29 -0.87
C LEU A 20 4.60 14.33 0.57
N ALA A 21 4.98 15.33 1.37
CA ALA A 21 4.54 15.43 2.77
C ALA A 21 3.03 15.60 2.95
N HIS A 22 2.32 15.99 1.89
CA HIS A 22 0.86 16.15 1.88
C HIS A 22 0.12 14.90 1.37
N LYS A 23 0.83 13.86 0.91
CA LYS A 23 0.22 12.65 0.37
C LYS A 23 -0.47 11.86 1.49
N THR A 24 -1.68 11.43 1.20
CA THR A 24 -2.58 10.70 2.09
C THR A 24 -2.66 9.24 1.69
N TRP A 25 -3.33 8.41 2.49
CA TRP A 25 -3.58 7.00 2.14
C TRP A 25 -4.31 6.86 0.80
N ASP A 26 -5.31 7.70 0.54
CA ASP A 26 -6.10 7.68 -0.69
C ASP A 26 -5.22 7.91 -1.93
N ASP A 27 -4.20 8.77 -1.83
CA ASP A 27 -3.24 8.96 -2.92
C ASP A 27 -2.43 7.68 -3.20
N TYR A 28 -2.05 6.90 -2.18
CA TYR A 28 -1.33 5.63 -2.41
C TYR A 28 -2.24 4.54 -3.00
N VAL A 29 -3.53 4.58 -2.66
CA VAL A 29 -4.54 3.68 -3.21
C VAL A 29 -4.80 4.02 -4.69
N GLU A 30 -5.09 5.27 -4.99
CA GLU A 30 -5.49 5.73 -6.33
C GLU A 30 -4.28 5.91 -7.27
N ASP A 31 -3.33 6.78 -6.90
CA ASP A 31 -2.14 7.08 -7.74
C ASP A 31 -1.08 5.97 -7.68
N GLY A 32 -1.15 5.08 -6.68
CA GLY A 32 -0.21 3.98 -6.49
C GLY A 32 -0.74 2.66 -7.04
N ALA A 33 -1.60 1.99 -6.26
CA ALA A 33 -2.04 0.63 -6.59
C ALA A 33 -3.00 0.58 -7.79
N MET A 34 -4.02 1.44 -7.83
CA MET A 34 -5.00 1.45 -8.93
C MET A 34 -4.34 1.90 -10.24
N ALA A 35 -3.55 2.98 -10.23
CA ALA A 35 -2.78 3.42 -11.39
C ALA A 35 -1.82 2.33 -11.91
N ALA A 36 -1.15 1.58 -11.02
CA ALA A 36 -0.30 0.48 -11.44
C ALA A 36 -1.07 -0.66 -12.13
N ILE A 37 -2.28 -0.99 -11.65
CA ILE A 37 -3.15 -1.98 -12.28
C ILE A 37 -3.52 -1.52 -13.70
N ASP A 38 -4.01 -0.28 -13.85
CA ASP A 38 -4.38 0.30 -15.14
C ASP A 38 -3.20 0.33 -16.12
N VAL A 39 -2.02 0.81 -15.69
CA VAL A 39 -0.82 0.85 -16.51
C VAL A 39 -0.43 -0.57 -16.97
N VAL A 40 -0.51 -1.57 -16.10
CA VAL A 40 -0.20 -2.96 -16.50
C VAL A 40 -1.22 -3.49 -17.50
N GLN A 41 -2.52 -3.23 -17.33
CA GLN A 41 -3.55 -3.58 -18.32
C GLN A 41 -3.24 -2.92 -19.67
N ASN A 42 -2.92 -1.62 -19.68
CA ASN A 42 -2.57 -0.87 -20.89
C ASN A 42 -1.31 -1.42 -21.60
N ILE A 43 -0.26 -1.80 -20.86
CA ILE A 43 0.95 -2.41 -21.45
C ILE A 43 0.68 -3.85 -21.91
N THR A 44 -0.21 -4.59 -21.24
CA THR A 44 -0.46 -6.03 -21.54
C THR A 44 -1.50 -6.23 -22.62
N GLY A 45 -2.48 -5.33 -22.73
CA GLY A 45 -3.76 -5.57 -23.40
C GLY A 45 -4.63 -6.61 -22.70
N ALA A 46 -4.30 -7.02 -21.46
CA ALA A 46 -5.07 -8.01 -20.71
C ALA A 46 -6.26 -7.34 -20.04
N GLU A 47 -7.44 -7.93 -20.19
CA GLU A 47 -8.67 -7.49 -19.52
C GLU A 47 -8.54 -7.62 -18.00
N GLN A 48 -7.87 -8.66 -17.51
CA GLN A 48 -7.58 -8.85 -16.10
C GLN A 48 -6.12 -9.24 -15.87
N ILE A 49 -5.60 -8.89 -14.69
CA ILE A 49 -4.26 -9.28 -14.24
C ILE A 49 -4.32 -10.07 -12.94
N ASN A 50 -3.23 -10.77 -12.60
CA ASN A 50 -3.02 -11.30 -11.26
C ASN A 50 -2.23 -10.28 -10.44
N ALA A 51 -2.69 -9.98 -9.23
CA ALA A 51 -2.06 -9.03 -8.32
C ALA A 51 -1.51 -9.74 -7.07
N LEU A 52 -0.42 -9.20 -6.53
CA LEU A 52 0.19 -9.67 -5.29
C LEU A 52 0.52 -8.50 -4.39
N GLY A 53 0.07 -8.57 -3.15
CA GLY A 53 0.38 -7.63 -2.07
C GLY A 53 1.25 -8.30 -1.01
N PHE A 54 2.20 -7.55 -0.46
CA PHE A 54 3.10 -8.01 0.61
C PHE A 54 3.17 -6.98 1.73
N CYS A 55 3.00 -7.43 2.99
CA CYS A 55 2.98 -6.54 4.16
C CYS A 55 1.93 -5.42 3.98
N VAL A 56 2.27 -4.17 4.29
CA VAL A 56 1.42 -2.98 4.08
C VAL A 56 1.02 -2.79 2.61
N GLY A 57 1.83 -3.26 1.66
CA GLY A 57 1.48 -3.23 0.24
C GLY A 57 0.26 -4.11 -0.08
N GLY A 58 0.02 -5.15 0.71
CA GLY A 58 -1.22 -5.93 0.61
C GLY A 58 -2.43 -5.21 1.21
N THR A 59 -2.24 -4.42 2.27
CA THR A 59 -3.31 -3.57 2.82
C THR A 59 -3.69 -2.48 1.83
N ILE A 60 -2.72 -1.86 1.15
CA ILE A 60 -3.00 -0.91 0.06
C ILE A 60 -3.76 -1.61 -1.08
N LEU A 61 -3.30 -2.79 -1.51
CA LEU A 61 -3.97 -3.56 -2.56
C LEU A 61 -5.40 -3.94 -2.20
N SER A 62 -5.68 -4.38 -0.97
CA SER A 62 -7.03 -4.75 -0.55
C SER A 62 -7.99 -3.56 -0.58
N ASN A 63 -7.52 -2.38 -0.17
CA ASN A 63 -8.30 -1.15 -0.25
C ASN A 63 -8.57 -0.74 -1.71
N ALA A 64 -7.55 -0.81 -2.58
CA ALA A 64 -7.71 -0.54 -4.01
C ALA A 64 -8.75 -1.45 -4.67
N LEU A 65 -8.71 -2.76 -4.36
CA LEU A 65 -9.69 -3.72 -4.89
C LEU A 65 -11.11 -3.45 -4.38
N ALA A 66 -11.26 -3.05 -3.11
CA ALA A 66 -12.56 -2.68 -2.56
C ALA A 66 -13.14 -1.42 -3.23
N VAL A 67 -12.30 -0.41 -3.49
CA VAL A 67 -12.69 0.80 -4.22
C VAL A 67 -13.10 0.48 -5.66
N LEU A 68 -12.30 -0.33 -6.37
CA LEU A 68 -12.61 -0.76 -7.74
C LEU A 68 -13.92 -1.54 -7.80
N ALA A 69 -14.12 -2.50 -6.90
CA ALA A 69 -15.36 -3.27 -6.81
C ALA A 69 -16.59 -2.37 -6.54
N ALA A 70 -16.45 -1.36 -5.66
CA ALA A 70 -17.51 -0.39 -5.40
C ALA A 70 -17.83 0.51 -6.61
N ARG A 71 -16.86 0.72 -7.51
CA ARG A 71 -17.03 1.41 -8.81
C ARG A 71 -17.59 0.49 -9.91
N GLY A 72 -17.63 -0.83 -9.68
CA GLY A 72 -18.05 -1.83 -10.66
C GLY A 72 -16.93 -2.34 -11.56
N ASP A 73 -15.67 -2.04 -11.22
CA ASP A 73 -14.49 -2.44 -11.97
C ASP A 73 -13.86 -3.71 -11.36
N GLU A 74 -13.58 -4.72 -12.19
CA GLU A 74 -12.94 -5.98 -11.77
C GLU A 74 -11.66 -6.30 -12.57
N PRO A 75 -10.62 -5.44 -12.53
CA PRO A 75 -9.41 -5.60 -13.35
C PRO A 75 -8.44 -6.68 -12.86
N VAL A 76 -8.74 -7.34 -11.73
CA VAL A 76 -7.87 -8.32 -11.09
C VAL A 76 -8.56 -9.68 -11.01
N ALA A 77 -8.05 -10.66 -11.75
CA ALA A 77 -8.57 -12.02 -11.80
C ALA A 77 -8.26 -12.82 -10.52
N SER A 78 -7.10 -12.55 -9.90
CA SER A 78 -6.72 -13.13 -8.61
C SER A 78 -5.83 -12.18 -7.81
N ALA A 79 -6.02 -12.18 -6.49
CA ALA A 79 -5.21 -11.43 -5.54
C ALA A 79 -4.53 -12.38 -4.56
N THR A 80 -3.21 -12.27 -4.41
CA THR A 80 -2.43 -13.00 -3.41
C THR A 80 -1.92 -12.03 -2.34
N PHE A 81 -2.18 -12.35 -1.06
CA PHE A 81 -1.71 -11.55 0.07
C PHE A 81 -0.67 -12.32 0.87
N LEU A 82 0.56 -11.81 0.92
CA LEU A 82 1.66 -12.42 1.65
C LEU A 82 1.93 -11.60 2.92
N THR A 83 1.73 -12.23 4.09
CA THR A 83 1.95 -11.62 5.41
C THR A 83 1.35 -10.20 5.50
N THR A 84 0.07 -10.10 5.17
CA THR A 84 -0.67 -8.84 5.11
C THR A 84 -1.79 -8.86 6.15
N LEU A 85 -1.91 -7.78 6.91
CA LEU A 85 -3.07 -7.54 7.77
C LEU A 85 -4.17 -6.85 6.95
N ILE A 86 -5.39 -7.40 7.06
CA ILE A 86 -6.63 -6.82 6.53
C ILE A 86 -7.57 -6.51 7.70
N ASP A 87 -7.63 -7.44 8.66
CA ASP A 87 -8.18 -7.19 9.98
C ASP A 87 -7.04 -6.78 10.93
N PHE A 88 -7.21 -5.63 11.59
CA PHE A 88 -6.26 -5.05 12.54
C PHE A 88 -6.78 -5.10 13.99
N SER A 89 -7.84 -5.87 14.26
CA SER A 89 -8.43 -5.97 15.62
C SER A 89 -7.52 -6.65 16.65
N ASP A 90 -6.61 -7.51 16.20
CA ASP A 90 -5.55 -8.13 17.02
C ASP A 90 -4.25 -8.08 16.23
N THR A 91 -3.39 -7.10 16.54
CA THR A 91 -2.13 -6.90 15.82
C THR A 91 -0.95 -7.64 16.48
N GLY A 92 -1.23 -8.39 17.56
CA GLY A 92 -0.26 -9.18 18.29
C GLY A 92 0.82 -8.31 18.94
N ILE A 93 2.09 -8.59 18.62
CA ILE A 93 3.21 -7.91 19.30
C ILE A 93 3.32 -6.41 18.96
N LEU A 94 2.68 -5.96 17.88
CA LEU A 94 2.68 -4.54 17.51
C LEU A 94 1.94 -3.67 18.53
N ASP A 95 0.94 -4.22 19.23
CA ASP A 95 0.21 -3.53 20.31
C ASP A 95 1.12 -3.16 21.49
N VAL A 96 2.28 -3.81 21.63
CA VAL A 96 3.27 -3.49 22.69
C VAL A 96 4.09 -2.25 22.35
N PHE A 97 4.22 -1.93 21.06
CA PHE A 97 5.03 -0.82 20.56
C PHE A 97 4.20 0.42 20.19
N ILE A 98 2.89 0.25 20.00
CA ILE A 98 1.98 1.32 19.58
C ILE A 98 0.86 1.46 20.61
N ASP A 99 0.94 2.50 21.45
CA ASP A 99 -0.14 2.90 22.36
C ASP A 99 -0.70 4.28 22.00
N GLU A 100 -1.85 4.65 22.59
CA GLU A 100 -2.47 5.95 22.32
C GLU A 100 -1.56 7.14 22.62
N ALA A 101 -0.69 7.02 23.64
CA ALA A 101 0.21 8.10 24.02
C ALA A 101 1.30 8.30 22.96
N PHE A 102 1.83 7.21 22.41
CA PHE A 102 2.76 7.21 21.29
C PHE A 102 2.13 7.79 20.02
N VAL A 103 0.89 7.39 19.68
CA VAL A 103 0.16 7.95 18.53
C VAL A 103 -0.03 9.46 18.71
N LYS A 104 -0.56 9.93 19.85
CA LYS A 104 -0.73 11.35 20.14
C LYS A 104 0.60 12.12 20.09
N PHE A 105 1.68 11.51 20.59
CA PHE A 105 3.01 12.11 20.51
C PHE A 105 3.46 12.29 19.05
N ARG A 106 3.30 11.26 18.22
CA ARG A 106 3.62 11.33 16.79
C ARG A 106 2.74 12.34 16.05
N GLU A 107 1.44 12.38 16.33
CA GLU A 107 0.53 13.38 15.78
C GLU A 107 0.93 14.80 16.18
N MET A 108 1.39 15.03 17.42
CA MET A 108 1.91 16.35 17.82
C MET A 108 3.22 16.71 17.10
N GLN A 109 4.12 15.74 16.87
CA GLN A 109 5.35 15.96 16.13
C GLN A 109 5.10 16.24 14.63
N MET A 110 4.11 15.56 14.04
CA MET A 110 3.76 15.67 12.62
C MET A 110 2.68 16.72 12.33
N GLY A 111 1.95 17.17 13.36
CA GLY A 111 0.77 18.04 13.25
C GLY A 111 1.07 19.47 12.77
N ASN A 112 2.35 19.85 12.74
CA ASN A 112 2.83 21.08 12.11
C ASN A 112 3.46 20.86 10.71
N GLY A 113 3.24 19.67 10.13
CA GLY A 113 3.87 19.20 8.89
C GLY A 113 5.26 18.59 9.11
N GLY A 114 5.68 17.75 8.17
CA GLY A 114 7.02 17.14 8.15
C GLY A 114 7.00 15.63 7.94
N LEU A 115 8.10 15.10 7.41
CA LEU A 115 8.27 13.66 7.18
C LEU A 115 8.88 12.96 8.41
N MET A 116 8.37 11.77 8.72
CA MET A 116 9.06 10.87 9.65
C MET A 116 10.36 10.39 8.99
N LYS A 117 11.48 10.55 9.68
CA LYS A 117 12.77 10.05 9.19
C LYS A 117 12.78 8.52 9.25
N GLY A 118 13.33 7.88 8.23
CA GLY A 118 13.43 6.41 8.18
C GLY A 118 14.16 5.78 9.37
N GLN A 119 15.10 6.50 10.01
CA GLN A 119 15.76 6.05 11.25
C GLN A 119 14.79 5.96 12.44
N GLU A 120 13.81 6.85 12.52
CA GLU A 120 12.80 6.82 13.58
C GLU A 120 11.76 5.72 13.37
N LEU A 121 11.47 5.38 12.11
CA LEU A 121 10.64 4.23 11.77
C LEU A 121 11.33 2.92 12.13
N ALA A 122 12.65 2.82 11.94
CA ALA A 122 13.42 1.62 12.27
C ALA A 122 13.58 1.36 13.78
N SER A 123 13.33 2.35 14.62
CA SER A 123 13.43 2.26 16.08
C SER A 123 12.09 2.10 16.80
N THR A 124 10.99 1.96 16.04
CA THR A 124 9.64 1.67 16.54
C THR A 124 9.38 0.18 16.41
#